data_AF-A0A151F3J9-F1
#
_entry.id   AF-A0A151F3J9-F1
#
_cell.length_a   1.000
_cell.length_b   1.000
_cell.length_c   1.000
_cell.angle_alpha   90.00
_cell.angle_beta   90.00
_cell.angle_gamma   90.00
#
_symmetry.space_group_name_H-M   'P 1'
#
loop_
_entity.id
_entity.type
_entity.pdbx_description
1 polymer ?
#
loop_
_entity_poly.entity_id
_entity_poly.type
_entity_poly.pdbx_seq_one_letter_code
_entity_poly.pdbx_strand_id
1 'polypeptide(L)'
;MKKLAAILIILALLGGFYPIMVLAEDEEEPPEEEEPPEEEDGWADSDGDGIPDMFDPFPDDPDNDGMPEDVVQQFIDAAENIKKLEELLGGEDDEDEEDDEDEEDEEDDEDGEKGSQAVETLARVAKKLLERAKERAEEGKMGAAHGLSNAAKHTSENALKKHEKENGEDEEDEEDEGDDGEEDDEDGESIDSSEDEKGKGNGNGKGKGKDKEKGNNGKGKGKGKGKGKGNPN
;
A
#
# COMPACT_ATOMS: atom_id res chain seq x y z
N MET A 1 -73.77 -18.77 -12.47
CA MET A 1 -73.43 -20.04 -13.16
C MET A 1 -73.20 -19.91 -14.68
N LYS A 2 -74.01 -19.15 -15.43
CA LYS A 2 -73.84 -19.04 -16.91
C LYS A 2 -72.53 -18.36 -17.38
N LYS A 3 -71.94 -17.47 -16.57
CA LYS A 3 -70.67 -16.78 -16.90
C LYS A 3 -69.43 -17.67 -16.73
N LEU A 4 -69.52 -18.70 -15.89
CA LEU A 4 -68.41 -19.63 -15.63
C LEU A 4 -68.21 -20.64 -16.78
N ALA A 5 -69.32 -21.06 -17.40
CA ALA A 5 -69.28 -21.93 -18.58
C ALA A 5 -68.62 -21.25 -19.80
N ALA A 6 -68.78 -19.92 -19.95
CA ALA A 6 -68.16 -19.19 -21.05
C ALA A 6 -66.63 -19.10 -20.92
N ILE A 7 -66.10 -18.94 -19.71
CA ILE A 7 -64.66 -18.87 -19.46
C ILE A 7 -63.98 -20.22 -19.72
N LEU A 8 -64.62 -21.33 -19.35
CA LEU A 8 -64.09 -22.67 -19.64
C LEU A 8 -64.03 -22.99 -21.13
N ILE A 9 -64.98 -22.50 -21.93
CA ILE A 9 -64.96 -22.68 -23.39
C ILE A 9 -63.83 -21.85 -24.03
N ILE A 10 -63.56 -20.64 -23.53
CA ILE A 10 -62.46 -19.81 -24.02
C ILE A 10 -61.09 -20.45 -23.71
N LEU A 11 -60.91 -21.02 -22.51
CA LEU A 11 -59.68 -21.74 -22.15
C LEU A 11 -59.49 -23.01 -23.00
N ALA A 12 -60.56 -23.74 -23.32
CA ALA A 12 -60.49 -24.91 -24.19
C ALA A 12 -60.14 -24.56 -25.65
N LEU A 13 -60.55 -23.38 -26.14
CA LEU A 13 -60.22 -22.91 -27.48
C LEU A 13 -58.79 -22.32 -27.57
N LEU A 14 -58.27 -21.76 -26.48
CA LEU A 14 -56.90 -21.24 -26.42
C LEU A 14 -55.84 -22.32 -26.11
N GLY A 15 -56.22 -23.43 -25.46
CA GLY A 15 -55.29 -24.50 -25.06
C GLY A 15 -54.84 -25.46 -26.17
N GLY A 16 -55.24 -25.26 -27.43
CA GLY A 16 -54.96 -26.19 -28.54
C GLY A 16 -53.71 -25.89 -29.37
N PHE A 17 -52.97 -24.82 -29.08
CA PHE A 17 -51.79 -24.39 -29.84
C PHE A 17 -50.51 -24.32 -28.99
N TYR A 18 -50.31 -25.28 -28.09
CA TYR A 18 -48.94 -25.58 -27.70
C TYR A 18 -48.38 -26.52 -28.77
N PRO A 19 -47.48 -26.05 -29.66
CA PRO A 19 -46.70 -26.98 -30.44
C PRO A 19 -46.02 -27.91 -29.44
N ILE A 20 -46.30 -29.21 -29.57
CA ILE A 20 -45.48 -30.24 -28.98
C ILE A 20 -44.12 -30.05 -29.64
N MET A 21 -43.27 -29.25 -29.01
CA MET A 21 -41.85 -29.21 -29.29
C MET A 21 -41.36 -30.61 -28.92
N VAL A 22 -41.39 -31.50 -29.91
CA VAL A 22 -40.55 -32.69 -29.93
C VAL A 22 -39.14 -32.14 -30.02
N LEU A 23 -38.59 -31.77 -28.85
CA LEU A 23 -37.16 -31.63 -28.69
C LEU A 23 -36.63 -33.05 -28.88
N ALA A 24 -36.06 -33.27 -30.06
CA ALA A 24 -35.09 -34.33 -30.25
C ALA A 24 -34.05 -34.13 -29.15
N GLU A 25 -33.82 -35.19 -28.38
CA GLU A 25 -32.74 -35.32 -27.41
C GLU A 25 -31.41 -35.33 -28.18
N ASP A 26 -31.01 -34.17 -28.72
CA ASP A 26 -29.60 -33.85 -28.79
C ASP A 26 -29.29 -33.35 -27.37
N GLU A 27 -28.54 -34.18 -26.62
CA GLU A 27 -27.86 -33.78 -25.38
C GLU A 27 -26.87 -32.65 -25.74
N GLU A 28 -27.37 -31.45 -26.02
CA GLU A 28 -26.58 -30.24 -25.88
C GLU A 28 -26.34 -30.09 -24.38
N GLU A 29 -25.13 -30.47 -23.95
CA GLU A 29 -24.59 -30.08 -22.65
C GLU A 29 -24.94 -28.61 -22.42
N PRO A 30 -25.53 -28.26 -21.26
CA PRO A 30 -25.74 -26.85 -20.95
C PRO A 30 -24.39 -26.14 -21.18
N PRO A 31 -24.36 -24.96 -21.83
CA PRO A 31 -23.13 -24.21 -21.93
C PRO A 31 -22.56 -24.15 -20.52
N GLU A 32 -21.34 -24.69 -20.34
CA GLU A 32 -20.63 -24.52 -19.08
C GLU A 32 -20.72 -23.04 -18.80
N GLU A 33 -21.45 -22.67 -17.74
CA GLU A 33 -21.45 -21.30 -17.24
C GLU A 33 -19.97 -21.07 -16.94
N GLU A 34 -19.28 -20.35 -17.84
CA GLU A 34 -17.91 -19.93 -17.62
C GLU A 34 -17.97 -19.19 -16.30
N GLU A 35 -17.51 -19.85 -15.23
CA GLU A 35 -17.39 -19.23 -13.93
C GLU A 35 -16.64 -17.93 -14.20
N PRO A 36 -17.18 -16.78 -13.74
CA PRO A 36 -16.49 -15.51 -13.92
C PRO A 36 -15.05 -15.76 -13.48
N PRO A 37 -14.05 -15.36 -14.29
CA PRO A 37 -12.66 -15.62 -13.94
C PRO A 37 -12.51 -15.20 -12.49
N GLU A 38 -12.12 -16.13 -11.61
CA GLU A 38 -11.87 -15.80 -10.21
C GLU A 38 -10.93 -14.61 -10.28
N GLU A 39 -11.42 -13.45 -9.81
CA GLU A 39 -10.64 -12.23 -9.86
C GLU A 39 -9.39 -12.55 -9.05
N GLU A 40 -8.28 -12.72 -9.78
CA GLU A 40 -6.98 -13.05 -9.23
C GLU A 40 -6.73 -11.97 -8.19
N ASP A 41 -6.82 -12.33 -6.92
CA ASP A 41 -6.65 -11.37 -5.85
C ASP A 41 -5.26 -10.78 -6.10
N GLY A 42 -5.14 -9.45 -6.25
CA GLY A 42 -3.84 -8.82 -6.52
C GLY A 42 -2.76 -9.11 -5.45
N TRP A 43 -3.16 -9.87 -4.42
CA TRP A 43 -2.39 -10.43 -3.33
C TRP A 43 -1.79 -11.82 -3.60
N ALA A 44 -1.96 -12.39 -4.81
CA ALA A 44 -1.27 -13.61 -5.23
C ALA A 44 0.26 -13.45 -5.15
N ASP A 45 0.96 -14.54 -4.88
CA ASP A 45 2.42 -14.64 -4.81
C ASP A 45 2.82 -15.80 -5.74
N SER A 46 3.18 -15.46 -6.98
CA SER A 46 3.34 -16.41 -8.08
C SER A 46 4.59 -17.28 -7.93
N ASP A 47 5.67 -16.75 -7.37
CA ASP A 47 6.95 -17.44 -7.26
C ASP A 47 7.27 -17.99 -5.86
N GLY A 48 6.52 -17.55 -4.84
CA GLY A 48 6.60 -18.03 -3.47
C GLY A 48 7.68 -17.36 -2.63
N ASP A 49 8.11 -16.15 -2.99
CA ASP A 49 9.07 -15.35 -2.22
C ASP A 49 8.45 -14.60 -1.03
N GLY A 50 7.11 -14.56 -0.97
CA GLY A 50 6.31 -13.90 0.06
C GLY A 50 5.92 -12.45 -0.25
N ILE A 51 6.35 -11.88 -1.38
CA ILE A 51 5.93 -10.58 -1.88
C ILE A 51 4.74 -10.79 -2.82
N PRO A 52 3.61 -10.09 -2.61
CA PRO A 52 2.50 -10.15 -3.56
C PRO A 52 2.88 -9.62 -4.94
N ASP A 53 2.44 -10.28 -6.01
CA ASP A 53 2.77 -9.98 -7.42
C ASP A 53 2.57 -8.50 -7.79
N MET A 54 1.54 -7.86 -7.21
CA MET A 54 1.29 -6.43 -7.44
C MET A 54 2.44 -5.54 -6.93
N PHE A 55 3.12 -5.94 -5.85
CA PHE A 55 4.24 -5.24 -5.22
C PHE A 55 5.60 -5.88 -5.47
N ASP A 56 5.63 -7.07 -6.06
CA ASP A 56 6.84 -7.79 -6.40
C ASP A 56 7.49 -7.20 -7.67
N PRO A 57 8.75 -6.71 -7.61
CA PRO A 57 9.51 -6.31 -8.78
C PRO A 57 9.84 -7.46 -9.74
N PHE A 58 9.85 -8.71 -9.26
CA PHE A 58 10.27 -9.89 -9.99
C PHE A 58 9.32 -11.10 -9.78
N PRO A 59 8.02 -11.01 -10.15
CA PRO A 59 6.95 -12.00 -9.82
C PRO A 59 7.13 -13.43 -10.36
N ASP A 60 8.18 -13.68 -11.14
CA ASP A 60 8.51 -14.98 -11.70
C ASP A 60 9.86 -15.52 -11.18
N ASP A 61 10.53 -14.80 -10.27
CA ASP A 61 11.89 -15.06 -9.80
C ASP A 61 11.99 -15.10 -8.26
N PRO A 62 11.94 -16.30 -7.65
CA PRO A 62 11.90 -16.43 -6.19
C PRO A 62 13.20 -15.98 -5.49
N ASP A 63 14.27 -15.71 -6.26
CA ASP A 63 15.54 -15.17 -5.75
C ASP A 63 15.61 -13.61 -5.88
N ASN A 64 14.55 -12.96 -6.36
CA ASN A 64 14.42 -11.50 -6.47
C ASN A 64 15.58 -10.79 -7.24
N ASP A 65 16.09 -11.39 -8.32
CA ASP A 65 17.29 -10.90 -9.04
C ASP A 65 18.50 -10.61 -8.12
N GLY A 66 18.62 -11.36 -7.02
CA GLY A 66 19.68 -11.16 -6.02
C GLY A 66 19.49 -9.93 -5.14
N MET A 67 18.25 -9.51 -4.93
CA MET A 67 17.91 -8.46 -3.97
C MET A 67 18.41 -8.81 -2.57
N PRO A 68 18.95 -7.84 -1.80
CA PRO A 68 19.30 -8.09 -0.41
C PRO A 68 18.07 -8.54 0.41
N GLU A 69 18.24 -9.57 1.24
CA GLU A 69 17.16 -10.16 2.06
C GLU A 69 16.44 -9.11 2.94
N ASP A 70 17.15 -8.09 3.41
CA ASP A 70 16.58 -7.01 4.21
C ASP A 70 15.65 -6.09 3.40
N VAL A 71 15.89 -5.95 2.10
CA VAL A 71 15.00 -5.20 1.20
C VAL A 71 13.76 -6.03 0.90
N VAL A 72 13.92 -7.32 0.58
CA VAL A 72 12.81 -8.26 0.35
C VAL A 72 11.86 -8.26 1.56
N GLN A 73 12.40 -8.42 2.77
CA GLN A 73 11.59 -8.40 3.99
C GLN A 73 10.83 -7.06 4.19
N GLN A 74 11.39 -5.93 3.76
CA GLN A 74 10.67 -4.64 3.85
C GLN A 74 9.49 -4.57 2.88
N PHE A 75 9.59 -5.19 1.70
CA PHE A 75 8.45 -5.29 0.79
C PHE A 75 7.34 -6.14 1.40
N ILE A 76 7.69 -7.31 1.93
CA ILE A 76 6.76 -8.22 2.62
C ILE A 76 6.06 -7.48 3.79
N ASP A 77 6.83 -6.92 4.72
CA ASP A 77 6.29 -6.23 5.89
C ASP A 77 5.39 -5.04 5.49
N ALA A 78 5.78 -4.28 4.46
CA ALA A 78 4.99 -3.15 3.98
C ALA A 78 3.68 -3.62 3.33
N ALA A 79 3.73 -4.68 2.53
CA ALA A 79 2.58 -5.26 1.85
C ALA A 79 1.58 -5.85 2.87
N GLU A 80 2.04 -6.64 3.84
CA GLU A 80 1.19 -7.18 4.92
C GLU A 80 0.49 -6.07 5.70
N ASN A 81 1.21 -4.99 6.04
CA ASN A 81 0.61 -3.85 6.73
C ASN A 81 -0.44 -3.13 5.88
N ILE A 82 -0.21 -3.01 4.57
CA ILE A 82 -1.20 -2.42 3.64
C ILE A 82 -2.44 -3.32 3.56
N LYS A 83 -2.26 -4.65 3.43
CA LYS A 83 -3.37 -5.61 3.43
C LYS A 83 -4.23 -5.49 4.67
N LYS A 84 -3.58 -5.43 5.84
CA LYS A 84 -4.26 -5.25 7.13
C LYS A 84 -5.02 -3.92 7.17
N LEU A 85 -4.45 -2.83 6.63
CA LEU A 85 -5.14 -1.54 6.55
C LEU A 85 -6.34 -1.57 5.62
N GLU A 86 -6.23 -2.20 4.45
CA GLU A 86 -7.34 -2.35 3.50
C GLU A 86 -8.48 -3.17 4.13
N GLU A 87 -8.17 -4.26 4.85
CA GLU A 87 -9.16 -5.04 5.60
C GLU A 87 -9.83 -4.22 6.73
N LEU A 88 -9.05 -3.42 7.48
CA LEU A 88 -9.57 -2.59 8.57
C LEU A 88 -10.42 -1.41 8.09
N LEU A 89 -10.06 -0.81 6.95
CA LEU A 89 -10.81 0.28 6.33
C LEU A 89 -12.08 -0.19 5.62
N GLY A 90 -12.36 -1.50 5.66
CA GLY A 90 -13.60 -2.06 5.17
C GLY A 90 -13.56 -2.49 3.72
N GLY A 91 -12.38 -2.57 3.10
CA GLY A 91 -12.17 -3.12 1.76
C GLY A 91 -13.30 -2.76 0.80
N GLU A 92 -13.70 -1.49 0.78
CA GLU A 92 -14.73 -1.05 -0.15
C GLU A 92 -14.07 -1.04 -1.51
N ASP A 93 -14.48 -2.04 -2.28
CA ASP A 93 -14.17 -2.22 -3.69
C ASP A 93 -14.13 -0.85 -4.36
N ASP A 94 -13.04 -0.55 -5.08
CA ASP A 94 -12.93 0.55 -6.03
C ASP A 94 -13.95 0.35 -7.19
N GLU A 95 -15.22 0.04 -6.87
CA GLU A 95 -16.37 0.06 -7.77
C GLU A 95 -16.56 1.52 -8.19
N ASP A 96 -15.84 1.88 -9.25
CA ASP A 96 -16.21 2.92 -10.19
C ASP A 96 -16.48 4.29 -9.53
N GLU A 97 -15.42 5.02 -9.17
CA GLU A 97 -15.43 6.49 -9.34
C GLU A 97 -15.53 6.80 -10.86
N GLU A 98 -16.66 6.44 -11.48
CA GLU A 98 -17.08 7.11 -12.70
C GLU A 98 -17.38 8.56 -12.32
N ASP A 99 -16.68 9.43 -13.03
CA ASP A 99 -16.61 10.90 -12.98
C ASP A 99 -18.00 11.54 -13.21
N ASP A 100 -18.96 11.31 -12.31
CA ASP A 100 -20.29 11.90 -12.35
C ASP A 100 -20.27 13.26 -11.64
N GLU A 101 -19.90 14.28 -12.42
CA GLU A 101 -20.03 15.71 -12.10
C GLU A 101 -21.51 16.11 -11.87
N ASP A 102 -22.14 15.76 -10.73
CA ASP A 102 -23.41 16.37 -10.33
C ASP A 102 -23.44 16.65 -8.81
N GLU A 103 -22.87 17.81 -8.45
CA GLU A 103 -22.94 18.45 -7.13
C GLU A 103 -24.39 18.80 -6.74
N GLU A 104 -25.03 18.03 -5.84
CA GLU A 104 -26.10 18.59 -4.99
C GLU A 104 -25.79 18.38 -3.50
N ASP A 105 -25.64 19.53 -2.81
CA ASP A 105 -25.41 19.73 -1.38
C ASP A 105 -26.34 18.88 -0.49
N GLU A 106 -25.83 17.80 0.10
CA GLU A 106 -26.39 17.21 1.31
C GLU A 106 -25.47 17.52 2.50
N GLU A 107 -25.88 18.49 3.31
CA GLU A 107 -25.26 18.77 4.61
C GLU A 107 -25.64 17.63 5.58
N ASP A 108 -24.75 16.65 5.77
CA ASP A 108 -24.93 15.59 6.77
C ASP A 108 -23.80 15.60 7.81
N ASP A 109 -24.15 15.25 9.04
CA ASP A 109 -23.42 15.52 10.28
C ASP A 109 -22.08 14.72 10.40
N GLU A 110 -21.00 15.20 9.75
CA GLU A 110 -19.61 14.63 9.72
C GLU A 110 -18.78 14.78 11.03
N ASP A 111 -19.33 14.43 12.20
CA ASP A 111 -18.53 14.46 13.44
C ASP A 111 -17.94 13.08 13.85
N GLY A 112 -18.11 12.05 13.01
CA GLY A 112 -17.60 10.69 13.24
C GLY A 112 -16.36 10.24 12.47
N GLU A 113 -16.03 10.82 11.30
CA GLU A 113 -15.08 10.21 10.33
C GLU A 113 -13.67 10.81 10.28
N LYS A 114 -13.36 11.80 11.12
CA LYS A 114 -12.06 12.51 11.03
C LYS A 114 -10.85 11.63 11.35
N GLY A 115 -11.05 10.49 12.03
CA GLY A 115 -10.01 9.51 12.32
C GLY A 115 -9.66 8.64 11.11
N SER A 116 -10.67 8.00 10.52
CA SER A 116 -10.54 7.07 9.39
C SER A 116 -9.86 7.73 8.18
N GLN A 117 -10.22 8.97 7.86
CA GLN A 117 -9.66 9.68 6.70
C GLN A 117 -8.13 9.84 6.76
N ALA A 118 -7.58 10.01 7.97
CA ALA A 118 -6.13 10.17 8.12
C ALA A 118 -5.40 8.83 8.02
N VAL A 119 -5.99 7.74 8.52
CA VAL A 119 -5.46 6.37 8.37
C VAL A 119 -5.48 5.98 6.89
N GLU A 120 -6.59 6.22 6.21
CA GLU A 120 -6.77 5.98 4.77
C GLU A 120 -5.76 6.76 3.93
N THR A 121 -5.55 8.04 4.25
CA THR A 121 -4.54 8.87 3.56
C THR A 121 -3.14 8.27 3.73
N LEU A 122 -2.79 7.78 4.92
CA LEU A 122 -1.49 7.15 5.16
C LEU A 122 -1.36 5.81 4.42
N ALA A 123 -2.42 4.98 4.41
CA ALA A 123 -2.46 3.74 3.64
C ALA A 123 -2.22 3.99 2.14
N ARG A 124 -2.93 4.98 1.56
CA ARG A 124 -2.75 5.40 0.16
C ARG A 124 -1.33 5.89 -0.13
N VAL A 125 -0.70 6.60 0.80
CA VAL A 125 0.69 7.05 0.67
C VAL A 125 1.66 5.85 0.75
N ALA A 126 1.44 4.91 1.66
CA ALA A 126 2.26 3.70 1.79
C ALA A 126 2.21 2.86 0.50
N LYS A 127 1.01 2.63 -0.05
CA LYS A 127 0.81 1.92 -1.34
C LYS A 127 1.59 2.57 -2.48
N LYS A 128 1.48 3.90 -2.65
CA LYS A 128 2.24 4.66 -3.66
C LYS A 128 3.75 4.65 -3.44
N LEU A 129 4.21 4.56 -2.20
CA LEU A 129 5.64 4.43 -1.89
C LEU A 129 6.16 3.05 -2.27
N LEU A 130 5.39 1.99 -1.99
CA LEU A 130 5.74 0.61 -2.30
C LEU A 130 5.77 0.37 -3.82
N GLU A 131 4.77 0.88 -4.55
CA GLU A 131 4.73 0.85 -6.02
C GLU A 131 5.96 1.55 -6.64
N ARG A 132 6.34 2.72 -6.12
CA ARG A 132 7.57 3.39 -6.56
C ARG A 132 8.83 2.63 -6.17
N ALA A 133 8.83 1.94 -5.03
CA ALA A 133 9.96 1.11 -4.63
C ALA A 133 10.14 -0.04 -5.64
N LYS A 134 9.03 -0.66 -6.07
CA LYS A 134 8.99 -1.68 -7.11
C LYS A 134 9.58 -1.19 -8.43
N GLU A 135 9.08 -0.05 -8.96
CA GLU A 135 9.64 0.55 -10.17
C GLU A 135 11.16 0.80 -10.06
N ARG A 136 11.64 1.22 -8.88
CA ARG A 136 13.08 1.45 -8.66
C ARG A 136 13.88 0.15 -8.62
N ALA A 137 13.32 -0.92 -8.07
CA ALA A 137 13.96 -2.23 -8.04
C ALA A 137 14.08 -2.81 -9.45
N GLU A 138 13.01 -2.75 -10.25
CA GLU A 138 13.00 -3.14 -11.67
C GLU A 138 14.03 -2.36 -12.51
N GLU A 139 14.25 -1.07 -12.19
CA GLU A 139 15.29 -0.25 -12.81
C GLU A 139 16.73 -0.61 -12.35
N GLY A 140 16.90 -1.57 -11.45
CA GLY A 140 18.18 -1.93 -10.81
C GLY A 140 18.69 -0.88 -9.82
N LYS A 141 17.83 0.05 -9.34
CA LYS A 141 18.18 1.13 -8.41
C LYS A 141 17.88 0.72 -6.96
N MET A 142 18.48 -0.38 -6.51
CA MET A 142 18.22 -0.99 -5.20
C MET A 142 18.36 -0.02 -4.01
N GLY A 143 19.33 0.89 -4.03
CA GLY A 143 19.47 1.88 -2.95
C GLY A 143 18.30 2.87 -2.85
N ALA A 144 17.62 3.17 -3.97
CA ALA A 144 16.41 3.99 -3.99
C ALA A 144 15.17 3.16 -3.64
N ALA A 145 15.08 1.92 -4.14
CA ALA A 145 14.04 0.97 -3.78
C ALA A 145 13.99 0.77 -2.26
N HIS A 146 15.13 0.41 -1.64
CA HIS A 146 15.28 0.26 -0.19
C HIS A 146 14.83 1.49 0.61
N GLY A 147 15.18 2.70 0.15
CA GLY A 147 14.76 3.92 0.82
C GLY A 147 13.25 4.15 0.77
N LEU A 148 12.59 3.71 -0.31
CA LEU A 148 11.15 3.85 -0.51
C LEU A 148 10.36 2.74 0.18
N SER A 149 10.82 1.48 0.13
CA SER A 149 10.22 0.34 0.85
C SER A 149 10.24 0.59 2.36
N ASN A 150 11.36 1.04 2.92
CA ASN A 150 11.45 1.38 4.33
C ASN A 150 10.52 2.56 4.71
N ALA A 151 10.34 3.54 3.81
CA ALA A 151 9.40 4.63 4.02
C ALA A 151 7.94 4.15 3.95
N ALA A 152 7.62 3.23 3.05
CA ALA A 152 6.30 2.59 2.95
C ALA A 152 5.97 1.82 4.24
N LYS A 153 6.89 0.95 4.69
CA LYS A 153 6.77 0.18 5.94
C LYS A 153 6.46 1.08 7.13
N HIS A 154 7.26 2.11 7.38
CA HIS A 154 7.01 3.00 8.53
C HIS A 154 5.72 3.81 8.38
N THR A 155 5.31 4.13 7.15
CA THR A 155 4.05 4.87 6.91
C THR A 155 2.85 3.99 7.20
N SER A 156 2.86 2.71 6.77
CA SER A 156 1.80 1.76 7.05
C SER A 156 1.76 1.34 8.53
N GLU A 157 2.91 1.15 9.18
CA GLU A 157 2.99 0.93 10.65
C GLU A 157 2.36 2.09 11.44
N ASN A 158 2.65 3.34 11.04
CA ASN A 158 2.07 4.51 11.69
C ASN A 158 0.56 4.62 11.47
N ALA A 159 0.07 4.20 10.29
CA ALA A 159 -1.36 4.16 10.01
C ALA A 159 -2.07 3.13 10.90
N LEU A 160 -1.48 1.93 11.05
CA LEU A 160 -2.01 0.87 11.91
C LEU A 160 -2.06 1.30 13.38
N LYS A 161 -0.95 1.82 13.92
CA LYS A 161 -0.90 2.34 15.30
C LYS A 161 -1.92 3.44 15.55
N LYS A 162 -2.14 4.30 14.54
CA LYS A 162 -3.13 5.37 14.63
C LYS A 162 -4.56 4.81 14.66
N HIS A 163 -4.85 3.83 13.82
CA HIS A 163 -6.13 3.13 13.78
C HIS A 163 -6.43 2.41 15.11
N GLU A 164 -5.46 1.66 15.64
CA GLU A 164 -5.56 0.98 16.95
C GLU A 164 -5.88 1.98 18.07
N LYS A 165 -5.17 3.12 18.09
CA LYS A 165 -5.41 4.21 19.04
C LYS A 165 -6.80 4.86 18.91
N GLU A 166 -7.31 5.02 17.70
CA GLU A 166 -8.60 5.68 17.46
C GLU A 166 -9.80 4.77 17.79
N ASN A 167 -9.66 3.45 17.62
CA ASN A 167 -10.72 2.50 17.91
C ASN A 167 -10.81 2.06 19.38
N GLY A 168 -10.02 2.66 20.26
CA GLY A 168 -10.13 2.42 21.70
C GLY A 168 -9.74 1.00 22.09
N GLU A 169 -8.85 0.36 21.32
CA GLU A 169 -7.98 -0.67 21.87
C GLU A 169 -6.99 0.05 22.79
N ASP A 170 -7.49 0.47 23.97
CA ASP A 170 -6.72 0.91 25.13
C ASP A 170 -5.82 -0.28 25.52
N GLU A 171 -4.71 -0.46 24.80
CA GLU A 171 -3.53 -1.04 25.41
C GLU A 171 -3.18 -0.08 26.54
N GLU A 172 -3.50 -0.48 27.76
CA GLU A 172 -3.15 0.20 29.00
C GLU A 172 -1.78 0.82 28.80
N ASP A 173 -1.70 2.16 28.78
CA ASP A 173 -0.47 2.94 28.66
C ASP A 173 0.57 2.25 29.56
N GLU A 174 1.41 1.38 28.96
CA GLU A 174 2.69 1.05 29.54
C GLU A 174 3.41 2.37 29.41
N GLU A 175 3.28 3.17 30.47
CA GLU A 175 4.09 4.34 30.71
C GLU A 175 5.51 3.88 30.38
N ASP A 176 5.97 4.27 29.20
CA ASP A 176 7.36 4.31 28.82
C ASP A 176 7.99 5.28 29.81
N GLU A 177 8.17 4.78 31.04
CA GLU A 177 9.07 5.30 32.04
C GLU A 177 10.39 5.28 31.31
N GLY A 178 10.66 6.39 30.61
CA GLY A 178 11.88 6.60 29.87
C GLY A 178 12.99 6.22 30.82
N ASP A 179 13.60 5.06 30.54
CA ASP A 179 14.86 4.67 31.10
C ASP A 179 15.84 5.69 30.52
N ASP A 180 15.94 6.80 31.24
CA ASP A 180 16.99 7.79 31.19
C ASP A 180 18.29 7.20 31.72
N GLY A 181 18.51 5.91 31.42
CA GLY A 181 19.70 5.13 31.64
C GLY A 181 20.87 5.93 31.12
N GLU A 182 21.49 6.63 32.07
CA GLU A 182 22.75 7.30 31.92
C GLU A 182 23.68 6.28 31.26
N GLU A 183 24.00 6.49 29.98
CA GLU A 183 25.06 5.76 29.30
C GLU A 183 26.35 6.08 30.06
N ASP A 184 26.62 5.25 31.08
CA ASP A 184 27.91 5.18 31.74
C ASP A 184 28.94 4.92 30.63
N ASP A 185 29.78 5.93 30.39
CA ASP A 185 30.95 5.90 29.51
C ASP A 185 31.88 4.73 29.90
N GLU A 186 31.58 3.50 29.47
CA GLU A 186 32.52 2.39 29.55
C GLU A 186 33.59 2.59 28.46
N ASP A 187 34.68 3.22 28.89
CA ASP A 187 36.00 3.20 28.27
C ASP A 187 36.45 1.74 28.00
N GLY A 188 36.01 1.18 26.86
CA GLY A 188 36.28 -0.20 26.44
C GLY A 188 37.25 -0.31 25.27
N GLU A 189 38.54 -0.29 25.60
CA GLU A 189 39.72 -0.81 24.88
C GLU A 189 39.67 -0.96 23.34
N SER A 190 40.49 -0.15 22.68
CA SER A 190 40.92 -0.32 21.29
C SER A 190 41.60 -1.68 21.05
N ILE A 191 40.87 -2.61 20.43
CA ILE A 191 41.47 -3.80 19.81
C ILE A 191 42.07 -3.41 18.46
N ASP A 192 43.39 -3.25 18.46
CA ASP A 192 44.24 -3.16 17.28
C ASP A 192 44.39 -4.58 16.72
N SER A 193 43.51 -4.96 15.79
CA SER A 193 43.69 -6.17 14.98
C SER A 193 44.16 -5.76 13.59
N SER A 194 45.47 -5.54 13.52
CA SER A 194 46.25 -5.51 12.30
C SER A 194 46.45 -6.95 11.80
N GLU A 195 45.64 -7.40 10.85
CA GLU A 195 46.02 -8.50 9.97
C GLU A 195 46.01 -8.05 8.51
N ASP A 196 47.24 -7.94 8.01
CA ASP A 196 47.65 -7.82 6.62
C ASP A 196 46.98 -8.89 5.73
N GLU A 197 45.97 -8.52 4.96
CA GLU A 197 45.71 -9.17 3.66
C GLU A 197 45.99 -8.22 2.51
N LYS A 198 47.14 -8.45 1.87
CA LYS A 198 47.59 -7.82 0.63
C LYS A 198 46.74 -8.28 -0.55
N GLY A 199 45.54 -7.73 -0.69
CA GLY A 199 44.78 -7.71 -1.93
C GLY A 199 45.19 -6.54 -2.82
N LYS A 200 46.09 -6.76 -3.79
CA LYS A 200 46.42 -5.79 -4.84
C LYS A 200 45.22 -5.61 -5.79
N GLY A 201 44.28 -4.74 -5.43
CA GLY A 201 43.22 -4.25 -6.31
C GLY A 201 43.56 -2.87 -6.85
N ASN A 202 44.05 -2.80 -8.10
CA ASN A 202 44.40 -1.57 -8.78
C ASN A 202 43.13 -0.87 -9.28
N GLY A 203 42.46 -0.10 -8.42
CA GLY A 203 41.24 0.65 -8.73
C GLY A 203 41.45 2.15 -8.67
N ASN A 204 41.74 2.78 -9.82
CA ASN A 204 41.82 4.22 -10.00
C ASN A 204 40.40 4.84 -9.94
N GLY A 205 39.88 5.06 -8.73
CA GLY A 205 38.58 5.69 -8.48
C GLY A 205 38.72 7.07 -7.84
N LYS A 206 38.82 8.10 -8.68
CA LYS A 206 38.97 9.50 -8.29
C LYS A 206 37.61 10.08 -7.86
N GLY A 207 37.12 9.71 -6.68
CA GLY A 207 35.91 10.28 -6.07
C GLY A 207 36.26 11.27 -4.96
N LYS A 208 36.15 12.57 -5.26
CA LYS A 208 36.38 13.67 -4.31
C LYS A 208 35.41 13.55 -3.14
N GLY A 209 35.95 13.63 -1.92
CA GLY A 209 35.19 13.68 -0.68
C GLY A 209 34.14 14.80 -0.69
N LYS A 210 32.97 14.46 -0.15
CA LYS A 210 32.01 15.45 0.31
C LYS A 210 32.18 15.56 1.82
N ASP A 211 32.62 16.74 2.23
CA ASP A 211 32.64 17.19 3.60
C ASP A 211 31.29 16.93 4.27
N LYS A 212 31.33 16.28 5.44
CA LYS A 212 30.19 16.22 6.36
C LYS A 212 30.05 17.61 7.00
N GLU A 213 29.35 18.50 6.30
CA GLU A 213 28.92 19.77 6.87
C GLU A 213 27.79 19.50 7.88
N LYS A 214 28.14 19.52 9.17
CA LYS A 214 27.17 19.50 10.27
C LYS A 214 26.28 20.73 10.14
N GLY A 215 25.07 20.54 9.61
CA GLY A 215 24.03 21.55 9.51
C GLY A 215 23.60 22.02 10.89
N ASN A 216 24.18 23.14 11.31
CA ASN A 216 23.84 23.82 12.55
C ASN A 216 22.43 24.43 12.40
N ASN A 217 21.58 24.14 13.38
CA ASN A 217 20.16 24.52 13.42
C ASN A 217 20.00 26.05 13.50
N GLY A 218 19.98 26.70 12.34
CA GLY A 218 19.93 28.15 12.19
C GLY A 218 18.50 28.70 12.31
N LYS A 219 18.07 29.00 13.53
CA LYS A 219 16.88 29.82 13.84
C LYS A 219 17.06 31.24 13.26
N GLY A 220 16.73 31.41 11.99
CA GLY A 220 16.75 32.69 11.28
C GLY A 220 15.64 33.64 11.75
N LYS A 221 15.85 34.32 12.88
CA LYS A 221 15.04 35.51 13.24
C LYS A 221 15.43 36.67 12.33
N GLY A 222 14.76 36.78 11.19
CA GLY A 222 14.82 37.95 10.30
C GLY A 222 14.32 39.20 11.01
N LYS A 223 15.24 39.96 11.65
CA LYS A 223 14.98 41.33 12.06
C LYS A 223 15.43 42.27 10.95
N GLY A 224 14.48 42.67 10.12
CA GLY A 224 14.62 43.85 9.29
C GLY A 224 14.94 45.08 10.15
N LYS A 225 16.03 45.75 9.82
CA LYS A 225 16.27 47.15 10.19
C LYS A 225 16.86 47.86 8.97
N GLY A 226 16.03 48.70 8.38
CA GLY A 226 16.46 49.71 7.42
C GLY A 226 17.27 50.84 8.08
N LYS A 227 17.48 51.88 7.25
CA LYS A 227 18.34 53.08 7.39
C LYS A 227 19.77 52.80 6.90
N GLY A 228 20.32 53.48 5.91
CA GLY A 228 19.94 54.71 5.23
C GLY A 228 21.21 55.44 4.77
N LYS A 229 21.02 56.49 3.95
CA LYS A 229 21.99 57.51 3.50
C LYS A 229 22.99 56.96 2.47
N GLY A 230 22.93 57.33 1.18
CA GLY A 230 22.84 58.69 0.65
C GLY A 230 24.25 59.23 0.48
N ASN A 231 24.74 59.32 -0.76
CA ASN A 231 25.83 60.24 -1.10
C ASN A 231 25.59 60.83 -2.50
N PRO A 232 25.57 62.16 -2.65
CA PRO A 232 25.37 62.84 -3.91
C PRO A 232 26.67 62.91 -4.73
N ASN A 233 26.53 62.85 -6.05
CA ASN A 233 27.51 63.42 -7.00
C ASN A 233 26.88 64.67 -7.61
#